data_AF-A0A1F9KUB7-F1
#
_entry.id   AF-A0A1F9KUB7-F1
#
_cell.length_a   1.000
_cell.length_b   1.000
_cell.length_c   1.000
_cell.angle_alpha   90.00
_cell.angle_beta   90.00
_cell.angle_gamma   90.00
#
_symmetry.space_group_name_H-M   'P 1'
#
loop_
_entity.id
_entity.type
_entity.pdbx_description
1 polymer ?
#
loop_
_entity_poly.entity_id
_entity_poly.type
_entity_poly.pdbx_seq_one_letter_code
_entity_poly.pdbx_strand_id
1 'polypeptide(L)'
;MKRFFDKSKAAIVREVLAVRGLMQLLMKRRNTRVAWTKDEKTEIKRYLKTLSRSLRILIVFSLPGGALLLPLLALVLDRRRGRRAVSHVSGRTLPKAGET
;
A
#
# COMPACT_ATOMS: atom_id res chain seq x y z
N MET A 1 29.43 -12.44 17.40
CA MET A 1 28.31 -11.64 16.87
C MET A 1 26.90 -12.21 17.16
N LYS A 2 26.69 -13.06 18.19
CA LYS A 2 25.40 -13.72 18.46
C LYS A 2 24.60 -13.16 19.66
N ARG A 3 25.06 -12.09 20.31
CA ARG A 3 24.53 -11.62 21.62
C ARG A 3 23.51 -10.47 21.59
N PHE A 4 23.18 -9.94 20.41
CA PHE A 4 22.23 -8.81 20.28
C PHE A 4 20.78 -9.23 20.05
N PHE A 5 20.52 -10.46 19.56
CA PHE A 5 19.16 -10.89 19.20
C PHE A 5 18.32 -11.36 20.39
N ASP A 6 18.95 -11.81 21.49
CA ASP A 6 18.22 -12.48 22.57
C ASP A 6 17.37 -11.52 23.42
N LYS A 7 17.80 -10.26 23.57
CA LYS A 7 17.00 -9.23 24.28
C LYS A 7 15.83 -8.72 23.43
N SER A 8 16.01 -8.65 22.11
CA SER A 8 14.97 -8.17 21.18
C SER A 8 13.85 -9.18 21.00
N LYS A 9 14.14 -10.49 21.06
CA LYS A 9 13.13 -11.55 20.92
C LYS A 9 12.04 -11.47 21.99
N ALA A 10 12.41 -11.24 23.25
CA ALA A 10 11.44 -11.15 24.34
C ALA A 10 10.49 -9.94 24.17
N ALA A 11 11.01 -8.80 23.73
CA ALA A 11 10.21 -7.62 23.43
C ALA A 11 9.25 -7.86 22.25
N ILE A 12 9.75 -8.46 21.17
CA ILE A 12 8.94 -8.81 19.99
C ILE A 12 7.85 -9.81 20.35
N VAL A 13 8.16 -10.86 21.14
CA VAL A 13 7.16 -11.84 21.60
C VAL A 13 6.09 -11.17 22.46
N ARG A 14 6.45 -10.23 23.33
CA ARG A 14 5.50 -9.50 24.17
C ARG A 14 4.58 -8.59 23.35
N GLU A 15 5.11 -7.91 22.33
CA GLU A 15 4.31 -7.13 21.39
C GLU A 15 3.38 -8.02 20.55
N VAL A 16 3.89 -9.15 20.04
CA VAL A 16 3.08 -10.13 19.27
C VAL A 16 1.97 -10.73 20.13
N LEU A 17 2.23 -11.01 21.42
CA LEU A 17 1.19 -11.46 22.37
C LEU A 17 0.13 -10.38 22.62
N ALA A 18 0.51 -9.10 22.71
CA ALA A 18 -0.46 -8.00 22.80
C ALA A 18 -1.33 -7.90 21.53
N VAL A 19 -0.75 -8.13 20.34
CA VAL A 19 -1.49 -8.20 19.07
C VAL A 19 -2.41 -9.44 19.00
N ARG A 20 -2.05 -10.55 19.64
CA ARG A 20 -2.93 -11.73 19.76
C ARG A 20 -4.19 -11.45 20.58
N GLY A 21 -4.12 -10.59 21.59
CA GLY A 21 -5.30 -10.14 22.35
C GLY A 21 -6.32 -9.42 21.46
N LEU A 22 -5.83 -8.54 20.58
CA LEU A 22 -6.65 -7.89 19.55
C LEU A 22 -7.27 -8.92 18.58
N MET A 23 -6.48 -9.91 18.15
CA MET A 23 -6.97 -10.98 17.26
C MET A 23 -8.12 -11.75 17.92
N GLN A 24 -8.03 -12.11 19.20
CA GLN A 24 -9.11 -12.76 19.92
C GLN A 24 -10.39 -11.91 19.98
N LEU A 25 -10.29 -10.62 20.27
CA LEU A 25 -11.45 -9.71 20.27
C LEU A 25 -12.09 -9.61 18.88
N LEU A 26 -11.28 -9.54 17.81
CA LEU A 26 -11.77 -9.52 16.43
C LEU A 26 -12.42 -10.85 16.02
N MET A 27 -11.83 -11.97 16.46
CA MET A 27 -12.33 -13.32 16.23
C MET A 27 -13.67 -13.56 16.93
N LYS A 28 -13.91 -12.98 18.11
CA LYS A 28 -15.21 -13.07 18.81
C LYS A 28 -16.36 -12.63 17.90
N ARG A 29 -16.28 -11.43 17.33
CA ARG A 29 -17.36 -10.95 16.44
C ARG A 29 -17.46 -11.76 15.15
N ARG A 30 -16.32 -12.22 14.61
CA ARG A 30 -16.28 -13.05 13.39
C ARG A 30 -16.91 -14.43 13.60
N ASN A 31 -16.62 -15.08 14.72
CA ASN A 31 -16.94 -16.50 14.95
C ASN A 31 -18.28 -16.69 15.67
N THR A 32 -18.65 -15.78 16.57
CA THR A 32 -19.86 -15.91 17.39
C THR A 32 -21.00 -14.98 16.96
N ARG A 33 -20.78 -14.05 16.02
CA ARG A 33 -21.72 -12.99 15.59
C ARG A 33 -22.24 -12.08 16.72
N VAL A 34 -21.75 -12.24 17.94
CA VAL A 34 -22.08 -11.41 19.11
C VAL A 34 -21.45 -10.02 18.94
N ALA A 35 -22.22 -8.99 19.27
CA ALA A 35 -21.75 -7.61 19.24
C ALA A 35 -20.71 -7.36 20.34
N TRP A 36 -19.69 -6.55 20.03
CA TRP A 36 -18.72 -6.12 21.04
C TRP A 36 -19.37 -5.25 22.11
N THR A 37 -19.01 -5.51 23.36
CA THR A 37 -19.40 -4.64 24.48
C THR A 37 -18.70 -3.28 24.38
N LYS A 38 -19.14 -2.30 25.17
CA LYS A 38 -18.53 -0.97 25.19
C LYS A 38 -17.05 -1.02 25.63
N ASP A 39 -16.72 -1.88 26.59
CA ASP A 39 -15.36 -2.04 27.09
C ASP A 39 -14.45 -2.67 26.04
N GLU A 40 -14.92 -3.73 25.36
CA GLU A 40 -14.20 -4.39 24.27
C GLU A 40 -13.92 -3.42 23.11
N LYS A 41 -14.88 -2.58 22.74
CA LYS A 41 -14.69 -1.54 21.71
C LYS A 41 -13.62 -0.52 22.11
N THR A 42 -13.56 -0.17 23.39
CA THR A 42 -12.58 0.79 23.92
C THR A 42 -11.18 0.20 23.88
N GLU A 43 -11.06 -1.09 24.18
CA GLU A 43 -9.80 -1.82 24.11
C GLU A 43 -9.31 -2.00 22.67
N ILE A 44 -10.20 -2.36 21.73
CA ILE A 44 -9.89 -2.40 20.29
C ILE A 44 -9.38 -1.03 19.80
N LYS A 45 -10.06 0.06 20.17
CA LYS A 45 -9.63 1.42 19.81
C LYS A 45 -8.26 1.76 20.37
N ARG A 46 -7.94 1.34 21.60
CA ARG A 46 -6.62 1.54 22.21
C ARG A 46 -5.53 0.79 21.43
N TYR A 47 -5.76 -0.46 21.06
CA TYR A 47 -4.82 -1.24 20.24
C TYR A 47 -4.61 -0.61 18.86
N LEU A 48 -5.68 -0.22 18.16
CA LEU A 48 -5.57 0.46 16.86
C LEU A 48 -4.82 1.79 16.97
N LYS A 49 -5.12 2.62 17.97
CA LYS A 49 -4.43 3.91 18.17
C LYS A 49 -2.94 3.73 18.41
N THR A 50 -2.56 2.68 19.12
CA THR A 50 -1.16 2.32 19.36
C THR A 50 -0.49 1.88 18.07
N LEU A 51 -1.13 1.02 17.27
CA LEU A 51 -0.65 0.61 15.94
C LEU A 51 -0.50 1.82 14.99
N SER A 52 -1.50 2.69 14.94
CA SER A 52 -1.51 3.88 14.07
C SER A 52 -0.39 4.86 14.41
N ARG A 53 0.07 4.90 15.68
CA ARG A 53 1.22 5.71 16.07
C ARG A 53 2.52 5.21 15.39
N SER A 54 2.67 3.91 15.24
CA SER A 54 3.80 3.29 14.53
C SER A 54 3.72 3.47 13.00
N LEU A 55 2.51 3.57 12.44
CA LEU A 55 2.30 3.82 11.01
C LEU A 55 2.70 5.23 10.55
N ARG A 56 2.94 6.18 11.47
CA ARG A 56 3.33 7.56 11.12
C ARG A 56 4.64 7.63 10.34
N ILE A 57 5.62 6.82 10.73
CA ILE A 57 6.91 6.72 10.03
C ILE A 57 6.71 6.09 8.64
N LEU A 58 5.79 5.11 8.55
CA LEU A 58 5.45 4.43 7.31
C LEU A 58 4.86 5.40 6.28
N ILE A 59 4.03 6.37 6.69
CA ILE A 59 3.45 7.37 5.78
C ILE A 59 4.56 8.23 5.16
N VAL A 60 5.47 8.77 5.98
CA VAL A 60 6.60 9.58 5.51
C VAL A 60 7.50 8.80 4.55
N PHE A 61 7.68 7.50 4.79
CA PHE A 61 8.49 6.63 3.95
C PHE A 61 7.74 6.08 2.71
N SER A 62 6.41 6.06 2.75
CA SER A 62 5.57 5.62 1.63
C SER A 62 5.35 6.75 0.62
N LEU A 63 5.38 8.02 1.06
CA LEU A 63 5.34 9.19 0.17
C LEU A 63 6.41 9.18 -0.94
N PRO A 64 7.72 8.97 -0.67
CA PRO A 64 8.71 8.90 -1.72
C PRO A 64 8.45 7.71 -2.66
N GLY A 65 8.03 6.56 -2.13
CA GLY A 65 7.69 5.39 -2.96
C GLY A 65 6.50 5.64 -3.90
N GLY A 66 5.43 6.25 -3.39
CA GLY A 66 4.23 6.57 -4.17
C GLY A 66 4.44 7.71 -5.17
N ALA A 67 5.17 8.75 -4.77
CA ALA A 67 5.51 9.88 -5.64
C ALA A 67 6.47 9.47 -6.77
N LEU A 68 7.36 8.50 -6.55
CA LEU A 68 8.21 7.91 -7.60
C LEU A 68 7.43 6.98 -8.54
N LEU A 69 6.32 6.40 -8.07
CA LEU A 69 5.47 5.54 -8.89
C LEU A 69 4.77 6.33 -10.00
N LEU A 70 4.35 7.57 -9.73
CA LEU A 70 3.67 8.46 -10.69
C LEU A 70 4.50 8.74 -11.96
N PRO A 71 5.75 9.24 -11.90
CA PRO A 71 6.57 9.46 -13.09
C PRO A 71 6.95 8.14 -13.77
N LEU A 72 7.15 7.05 -13.02
CA LEU A 72 7.40 5.73 -13.60
C LEU A 72 6.20 5.25 -14.44
N LEU A 73 4.98 5.39 -13.92
CA LEU A 73 3.73 5.08 -14.61
C LEU A 73 3.53 5.99 -15.83
N ALA A 74 3.79 7.30 -15.70
CA ALA A 74 3.72 8.25 -16.79
C ALA A 74 4.66 7.86 -17.95
N LEU A 75 5.91 7.47 -17.66
CA LEU A 75 6.87 7.00 -18.67
C LEU A 75 6.39 5.74 -19.39
N VAL A 76 5.77 4.79 -18.66
CA VAL A 76 5.25 3.56 -19.26
C VAL A 76 4.02 3.84 -20.14
N LEU A 77 3.14 4.74 -19.71
CA LEU A 77 1.94 5.13 -20.45
C LEU A 77 2.25 6.00 -21.68
N ASP A 78 3.18 6.94 -21.55
CA ASP A 78 3.57 7.84 -22.65
C ASP A 78 4.23 7.09 -23.81
N ARG A 79 5.06 6.07 -23.50
CA ARG A 79 5.60 5.11 -24.48
C ARG A 79 4.54 4.39 -25.31
N ARG A 80 3.30 4.26 -24.80
CA ARG A 80 2.19 3.64 -25.56
C ARG A 80 1.50 4.64 -26.47
N ARG A 81 1.47 5.93 -26.10
CA ARG A 81 0.86 6.99 -26.91
C ARG A 81 1.68 7.33 -28.15
N GLY A 82 3.01 7.38 -28.03
CA GLY A 82 3.91 7.67 -29.16
C GLY A 82 3.75 6.71 -30.36
N ARG A 83 3.44 5.43 -30.12
CA ARG A 83 3.24 4.44 -31.20
C ARG A 83 1.95 4.62 -31.99
N ARG A 84 0.91 5.20 -31.40
CA ARG A 84 -0.36 5.48 -32.10
C ARG A 84 -0.27 6.70 -33.02
N ALA A 85 0.59 7.67 -32.69
CA ALA A 85 0.79 8.87 -33.48
C ALA A 85 1.54 8.59 -34.81
N VAL A 86 2.54 7.70 -34.79
CA VAL A 86 3.34 7.36 -35.98
C VAL A 86 2.51 6.66 -37.06
N SER A 87 1.54 5.82 -36.69
CA SER A 87 0.66 5.13 -37.64
C SER A 87 -0.32 6.06 -38.38
N HIS A 88 -0.61 7.26 -37.84
CA HIS A 88 -1.52 8.21 -38.47
C HIS A 88 -0.81 9.18 -39.44
N VAL A 89 0.50 9.41 -39.25
CA VAL A 89 1.29 10.28 -40.15
C VAL A 89 1.73 9.54 -41.41
N SER A 90 1.93 8.22 -41.36
CA SER A 90 2.38 7.43 -42.52
C SER A 90 1.30 7.20 -43.60
N GLY A 91 0.05 7.60 -43.37
CA GLY A 91 -1.05 7.45 -44.32
C GLY A 91 -1.38 8.70 -45.14
N ARG A 92 -0.60 9.78 -45.02
CA ARG A 92 -0.95 11.09 -45.61
C ARG A 92 0.19 11.72 -46.41
N THR A 93 0.77 10.99 -47.36
CA THR A 93 1.58 11.58 -48.43
C THR A 93 1.39 10.80 -49.72
N LEU A 94 0.70 11.41 -50.69
CA LEU A 94 1.02 11.45 -52.13
C LEU A 94 -0.10 12.23 -52.86
N PRO A 95 0.07 13.53 -53.17
CA PRO A 95 -0.68 14.14 -54.26
C PRO A 95 -0.15 13.59 -55.59
N LYS A 96 -1.06 13.07 -56.43
CA LYS A 96 -0.77 12.63 -57.80
C LYS A 96 -0.08 13.76 -58.57
N ALA A 97 1.07 13.45 -59.15
CA ALA A 97 1.68 14.28 -60.18
C ALA A 97 0.87 14.17 -61.47
N GLY A 98 0.50 15.31 -62.03
CA GLY A 98 0.11 15.47 -63.43
C GLY A 98 -1.38 15.33 -63.72
N GLU A 99 -2.08 16.46 -63.76
CA GLU A 99 -3.17 16.72 -64.70
C GLU A 99 -3.08 18.21 -65.08
N THR A 100 -2.55 18.45 -66.28
CA THR A 100 -2.68 19.70 -67.07
C THR A 100 -3.73 19.47 -68.14
#